data_AF-A0A7G2M4G5-F1
#
_entry.id   AF-A0A7G2M4G5-F1
#
_cell.length_a   1.000
_cell.length_b   1.000
_cell.length_c   1.000
_cell.angle_alpha   90.00
_cell.angle_beta   90.00
_cell.angle_gamma   90.00
#
_symmetry.space_group_name_H-M   'P 1'
#
loop_
_entity.id
_entity.type
_entity.pdbx_description
1 polymer ?
#
loop_
_entity_poly.entity_id
_entity_poly.type
_entity_poly.pdbx_seq_one_letter_code
_entity_poly.pdbx_strand_id
1 'polypeptide(L)'
;MRHKLFLLGIILSLTLTAFAHSGKPRMYAIVDTDCAADDLRTLCMLLGDHDIEILAITTSEGALTPQQGYRKVKALLNDFYHQGIPVAPGREVHAPAPEWRHIARAIPWGDSVPADMPELTAEELLIRTIGNEKKPVTLICLGALTNISDALTTDPRLKEKIERLVWYNSGASPISGINYETDPEAARKVMDSGINMLLVSSADQASAPVDRQFLTELGYLQNSRYAQKVAETHAIPPLRELIRDEHLRIWDELTVLALNSPQLFNKDSLSPAIEWYSIDVPRKIRPIEQQILAVYQGPENTEGKVFYHFPLDEGYYIRDIMPIIGRAVQRYGLSEFRAAVLTNELHGHLGIFATVGVKMGIRAREYFDIGVDDMHVTTYAGNRPPVSCLNDGLQVSTGGTLGHGLITVAEVKAGDTRPEATFTFKNKKVTLRLKPEYERRVREDLKKGVETYGADTEANWQYVRALAIQYWLDWDRHEIFDIL
;
A
#
# COMPACT_ATOMS: atom_id res chain seq x y z
N MET A 1 7.44 -71.14 -9.24
CA MET A 1 6.16 -70.40 -9.35
C MET A 1 6.47 -68.93 -9.05
N ARG A 2 6.82 -68.10 -10.04
CA ARG A 2 5.92 -67.20 -10.80
C ARG A 2 4.87 -66.50 -9.93
N HIS A 3 5.14 -65.25 -9.56
CA HIS A 3 4.25 -64.06 -9.60
C HIS A 3 5.14 -62.82 -9.31
N LYS A 4 5.55 -62.07 -10.34
CA LYS A 4 4.95 -60.79 -10.78
C LYS A 4 4.60 -59.86 -9.61
N LEU A 5 5.38 -58.80 -9.41
CA LEU A 5 4.83 -57.45 -9.27
C LEU A 5 5.92 -56.43 -9.65
N PHE A 6 5.74 -55.85 -10.83
CA PHE A 6 6.34 -54.58 -11.24
C PHE A 6 5.84 -53.50 -10.27
N LEU A 7 6.73 -52.80 -9.57
CA LEU A 7 6.43 -51.45 -9.14
C LEU A 7 7.48 -50.51 -9.72
N LEU A 8 7.03 -49.85 -10.78
CA LEU A 8 7.63 -48.68 -11.39
C LEU A 8 7.72 -47.60 -10.29
N GLY A 9 8.92 -47.36 -9.77
CA GLY A 9 9.19 -46.20 -8.94
C GLY A 9 9.14 -44.95 -9.81
N ILE A 10 7.95 -44.40 -10.03
CA ILE A 10 7.79 -43.02 -10.47
C ILE A 10 8.27 -42.16 -9.31
N ILE A 11 9.56 -41.83 -9.33
CA ILE A 11 10.08 -40.67 -8.62
C ILE A 11 9.45 -39.47 -9.33
N LEU A 12 8.24 -39.12 -8.89
CA LEU A 12 7.66 -37.83 -9.20
C LEU A 12 8.57 -36.83 -8.51
N SER A 13 9.52 -36.27 -9.26
CA SER A 13 10.20 -35.05 -8.89
C SER A 13 9.14 -33.96 -8.82
N LEU A 14 8.42 -33.91 -7.70
CA LEU A 14 7.86 -32.67 -7.20
C LEU A 14 9.08 -31.82 -6.86
N THR A 15 9.60 -31.14 -7.87
CA THR A 15 10.30 -29.89 -7.70
C THR A 15 9.34 -28.98 -6.97
N LEU A 16 9.33 -29.08 -5.64
CA LEU A 16 8.97 -27.99 -4.76
C LEU A 16 9.92 -26.86 -5.17
N THR A 17 9.47 -26.03 -6.11
CA THR A 17 10.01 -24.71 -6.31
C THR A 17 9.73 -23.95 -5.02
N ALA A 18 10.62 -24.16 -4.04
CA ALA A 18 10.72 -23.34 -2.86
C ALA A 18 11.13 -21.95 -3.34
N PHE A 19 10.15 -21.16 -3.75
CA PHE A 19 10.30 -19.74 -3.95
C PHE A 19 10.47 -19.10 -2.57
N ALA A 20 11.67 -19.24 -2.01
CA ALA A 20 12.12 -18.47 -0.87
C ALA A 20 12.35 -17.02 -1.34
N HIS A 21 11.27 -16.25 -1.48
CA HIS A 21 11.36 -14.81 -1.68
C HIS A 21 11.39 -14.13 -0.32
N SER A 22 12.53 -13.52 0.01
CA SER A 22 12.65 -12.64 1.17
C SER A 22 11.83 -11.37 0.94
N GLY A 23 10.77 -11.13 1.71
CA GLY A 23 10.00 -9.88 1.65
C GLY A 23 8.50 -10.02 1.36
N LYS A 24 7.93 -11.23 1.39
CA LYS A 24 6.47 -11.40 1.29
C LYS A 24 5.77 -10.84 2.54
N PRO A 25 4.58 -10.24 2.39
CA PRO A 25 3.82 -9.72 3.52
C PRO A 25 3.47 -10.84 4.50
N ARG A 26 3.47 -10.49 5.79
CA ARG A 26 3.05 -11.37 6.89
C ARG A 26 1.53 -11.56 6.87
N MET A 27 0.79 -10.52 6.49
CA MET A 27 -0.67 -10.51 6.49
C MET A 27 -1.22 -10.02 5.16
N TYR A 28 -2.26 -10.68 4.67
CA TYR A 28 -3.06 -10.23 3.53
C TYR A 28 -4.41 -9.78 4.06
N ALA A 29 -4.72 -8.50 3.91
CA ALA A 29 -5.86 -7.89 4.59
C ALA A 29 -6.87 -7.31 3.60
N ILE A 30 -8.15 -7.38 3.99
CA ILE A 30 -9.22 -6.57 3.42
C ILE A 30 -9.74 -5.68 4.53
N VAL A 31 -9.89 -4.39 4.24
CA VAL A 31 -10.40 -3.41 5.22
C VAL A 31 -11.82 -3.04 4.85
N ASP A 32 -12.73 -3.10 5.82
CA ASP A 32 -14.10 -2.58 5.69
C ASP A 32 -14.25 -1.35 6.58
N THR A 33 -14.63 -0.20 6.00
CA THR A 33 -14.60 1.12 6.67
C THR A 33 -15.90 1.90 6.46
N ASP A 34 -16.33 2.66 7.47
CA ASP A 34 -17.45 3.59 7.35
C ASP A 34 -16.99 5.07 7.16
N CYS A 35 -15.67 5.27 7.19
CA CYS A 35 -14.94 6.49 6.82
C CYS A 35 -15.11 7.67 7.79
N ALA A 36 -15.08 7.41 9.09
CA ALA A 36 -14.89 8.41 10.13
C ALA A 36 -13.44 8.91 10.21
N ALA A 37 -13.12 9.70 11.23
CA ALA A 37 -11.80 10.32 11.38
C ALA A 37 -10.73 9.31 11.81
N ASP A 38 -11.13 8.35 12.62
CA ASP A 38 -10.39 7.21 13.13
C ASP A 38 -10.13 6.14 12.06
N ASP A 39 -11.06 5.90 11.13
CA ASP A 39 -10.78 5.05 9.97
C ASP A 39 -9.65 5.62 9.10
N LEU A 40 -9.61 6.94 8.90
CA LEU A 40 -8.51 7.59 8.14
C LEU A 40 -7.17 7.27 8.79
N ARG A 41 -7.09 7.39 10.12
CA ARG A 41 -5.86 7.07 10.86
C ARG A 41 -5.53 5.59 10.75
N THR A 42 -6.52 4.72 10.87
CA THR A 42 -6.32 3.28 10.78
C THR A 42 -5.89 2.82 9.39
N LEU A 43 -6.51 3.34 8.34
CA LEU A 43 -6.10 3.08 6.96
C LEU A 43 -4.69 3.60 6.68
N CYS A 44 -4.31 4.77 7.21
CA CYS A 44 -2.94 5.28 7.09
C CYS A 44 -1.92 4.40 7.83
N MET A 45 -2.27 3.83 8.98
CA MET A 45 -1.42 2.84 9.66
C MET A 45 -1.23 1.59 8.80
N LEU A 46 -2.32 1.07 8.22
CA LEU A 46 -2.31 -0.16 7.43
C LEU A 46 -1.59 -0.02 6.09
N LEU A 47 -1.79 1.08 5.37
CA LEU A 47 -1.07 1.38 4.12
C LEU A 47 0.43 1.66 4.35
N GLY A 48 0.79 2.13 5.55
CA GLY A 48 2.19 2.36 5.92
C GLY A 48 2.95 1.12 6.41
N ASP A 49 2.24 0.03 6.69
CA ASP A 49 2.83 -1.19 7.22
C ASP A 49 3.19 -2.17 6.08
N HIS A 50 4.45 -2.19 5.69
CA HIS A 50 4.96 -3.04 4.61
C HIS A 50 4.89 -4.55 4.90
N ASP A 51 4.58 -4.97 6.12
CA ASP A 51 4.30 -6.38 6.43
C ASP A 51 2.82 -6.76 6.15
N ILE A 52 2.01 -5.81 5.71
CA ILE A 52 0.59 -5.97 5.36
C ILE A 52 0.39 -5.67 3.87
N GLU A 53 -0.27 -6.57 3.17
CA GLU A 53 -0.76 -6.30 1.81
C GLU A 53 -2.27 -6.06 1.84
N ILE A 54 -2.69 -4.85 1.48
CA ILE A 54 -4.11 -4.49 1.36
C ILE A 54 -4.65 -4.97 0.02
N LEU A 55 -5.43 -6.05 0.06
CA LEU A 55 -5.99 -6.69 -1.12
C LEU A 55 -7.15 -5.88 -1.73
N ALA A 56 -7.98 -5.31 -0.86
CA ALA A 56 -9.18 -4.57 -1.18
C ALA A 56 -9.62 -3.71 0.01
N ILE A 57 -10.39 -2.65 -0.28
CA ILE A 57 -11.09 -1.86 0.71
C ILE A 57 -12.59 -1.83 0.36
N THR A 58 -13.45 -2.17 1.30
CA THR A 58 -14.91 -2.04 1.15
C THR A 58 -15.43 -0.93 2.05
N THR A 59 -16.53 -0.30 1.65
CA THR A 59 -17.16 0.73 2.47
C THR A 59 -18.55 0.30 2.93
N SER A 60 -18.79 0.35 4.24
CA SER A 60 -20.07 0.03 4.88
C SER A 60 -20.81 1.30 5.30
N GLU A 61 -22.09 1.16 5.65
CA GLU A 61 -22.84 2.29 6.21
C GLU A 61 -22.47 2.49 7.69
N GLY A 62 -22.37 3.75 8.10
CA GLY A 62 -22.06 4.15 9.48
C GLY A 62 -21.91 5.67 9.55
N ALA A 63 -20.69 6.15 9.80
CA ALA A 63 -20.30 7.56 9.70
C ALA A 63 -20.78 8.20 8.40
N LEU A 64 -20.51 7.56 7.26
CA LEU A 64 -20.97 7.95 5.93
C LEU A 64 -21.86 6.89 5.30
N THR A 65 -22.50 7.24 4.17
CA THR A 65 -23.08 6.21 3.31
C THR A 65 -21.95 5.48 2.57
N PRO A 66 -22.13 4.20 2.18
CA PRO A 66 -21.11 3.44 1.45
C PRO A 66 -20.57 4.19 0.22
N GLN A 67 -21.45 4.84 -0.55
CA GLN A 67 -21.06 5.59 -1.74
C GLN A 67 -20.24 6.85 -1.43
N GLN A 68 -20.49 7.51 -0.29
CA GLN A 68 -19.68 8.63 0.20
C GLN A 68 -18.30 8.13 0.66
N GLY A 69 -18.26 7.01 1.39
CA GLY A 69 -17.03 6.35 1.80
C GLY A 69 -16.16 5.95 0.61
N TYR A 70 -16.74 5.31 -0.42
CA TYR A 70 -16.02 4.89 -1.64
C TYR A 70 -15.24 6.05 -2.27
N ARG A 71 -15.86 7.24 -2.37
CA ARG A 71 -15.20 8.42 -2.93
C ARG A 71 -14.05 8.91 -2.06
N LYS A 72 -14.18 8.85 -0.73
CA LYS A 72 -13.11 9.23 0.21
C LYS A 72 -11.94 8.27 0.17
N VAL A 73 -12.19 6.97 0.16
CA VAL A 73 -11.15 5.95 0.03
C VAL A 73 -10.42 6.11 -1.30
N LYS A 74 -11.15 6.29 -2.42
CA LYS A 74 -10.51 6.54 -3.73
C LYS A 74 -9.69 7.82 -3.74
N ALA A 75 -10.16 8.89 -3.10
CA ALA A 75 -9.39 10.13 -2.94
C ALA A 75 -8.10 9.91 -2.14
N LEU A 76 -8.17 9.19 -1.02
CA LEU A 76 -7.00 8.84 -0.20
C LEU A 76 -5.97 8.01 -0.98
N LEU A 77 -6.44 6.96 -1.66
CA LEU A 77 -5.57 6.10 -2.46
C LEU A 77 -4.92 6.87 -3.61
N ASN A 78 -5.65 7.78 -4.26
CA ASN A 78 -5.09 8.62 -5.31
C ASN A 78 -4.02 9.58 -4.78
N ASP A 79 -4.23 10.18 -3.60
CA ASP A 79 -3.29 11.06 -2.90
C ASP A 79 -1.96 10.36 -2.60
N PHE A 80 -2.01 9.06 -2.26
CA PHE A 80 -0.83 8.23 -2.04
C PHE A 80 -0.33 7.50 -3.29
N TYR A 81 -0.95 7.72 -4.45
CA TYR A 81 -0.64 7.05 -5.71
C TYR A 81 -0.86 5.52 -5.73
N HIS A 82 -1.77 5.01 -4.89
CA HIS A 82 -2.17 3.61 -4.72
C HIS A 82 -3.43 3.24 -5.52
N GLN A 83 -3.56 3.73 -6.76
CA GLN A 83 -4.82 3.60 -7.51
C GLN A 83 -5.19 2.15 -7.87
N GLY A 84 -4.25 1.20 -7.76
CA GLY A 84 -4.44 -0.23 -8.01
C GLY A 84 -5.08 -1.01 -6.87
N ILE A 85 -5.26 -0.42 -5.67
CA ILE A 85 -6.05 -1.03 -4.60
C ILE A 85 -7.55 -0.92 -4.96
N PRO A 86 -8.30 -2.03 -5.06
CA PRO A 86 -9.70 -2.02 -5.44
C PRO A 86 -10.54 -1.51 -4.28
N VAL A 87 -11.55 -0.71 -4.62
CA VAL A 87 -12.51 -0.19 -3.66
C VAL A 87 -13.90 -0.49 -4.16
N ALA A 88 -14.80 -0.92 -3.29
CA ALA A 88 -16.20 -1.11 -3.64
C ALA A 88 -17.14 -0.71 -2.49
N PRO A 89 -18.23 0.01 -2.78
CA PRO A 89 -19.25 0.33 -1.79
C PRO A 89 -20.19 -0.86 -1.55
N GLY A 90 -20.58 -1.00 -0.29
CA GLY A 90 -21.68 -1.83 0.15
C GLY A 90 -23.06 -1.26 -0.19
N ARG A 91 -24.10 -1.98 0.24
CA ARG A 91 -25.48 -1.47 0.21
C ARG A 91 -25.76 -0.58 1.41
N GLU A 92 -26.70 0.35 1.24
CA GLU A 92 -27.29 1.05 2.38
C GLU A 92 -28.25 0.11 3.12
N VAL A 93 -28.14 0.10 4.45
CA VAL A 93 -29.10 -0.51 5.39
C VAL A 93 -30.12 0.53 5.89
N HIS A 94 -29.93 1.80 5.51
CA HIS A 94 -30.75 2.95 5.89
C HIS A 94 -30.81 3.18 7.40
N ALA A 95 -29.69 2.95 8.08
CA ALA A 95 -29.55 3.27 9.49
C ALA A 95 -29.69 4.80 9.72
N PRO A 96 -30.24 5.23 10.88
CA PRO A 96 -30.29 6.64 11.23
C PRO A 96 -28.90 7.28 11.14
N ALA A 97 -28.83 8.43 10.45
CA ALA A 97 -27.58 9.16 10.32
C ALA A 97 -27.08 9.63 11.69
N PRO A 98 -25.80 9.37 12.06
CA PRO A 98 -25.25 10.01 13.24
C PRO A 98 -25.24 11.53 13.05
N GLU A 99 -25.51 12.28 14.13
CA GLU A 99 -25.58 13.74 14.08
C GLU A 99 -24.30 14.38 13.52
N TRP A 100 -23.16 13.73 13.75
CA TRP A 100 -21.83 14.15 13.32
C TRP A 100 -21.45 13.71 11.89
N ARG A 101 -22.34 13.05 11.12
CA ARG A 101 -22.07 12.65 9.72
C ARG A 101 -21.58 13.80 8.84
N HIS A 102 -22.06 15.02 9.09
CA HIS A 102 -21.64 16.22 8.36
C HIS A 102 -20.17 16.57 8.61
N ILE A 103 -19.64 16.30 9.81
CA ILE A 103 -18.23 16.44 10.16
C ILE A 103 -17.41 15.43 9.36
N ALA A 104 -17.78 14.13 9.43
CA ALA A 104 -17.08 13.08 8.69
C ALA A 104 -17.00 13.40 7.19
N ARG A 105 -18.09 13.93 6.61
CA ARG A 105 -18.12 14.39 5.21
C ARG A 105 -17.11 15.49 4.92
N ALA A 106 -16.94 16.46 5.82
CA ALA A 106 -16.06 17.61 5.66
C ALA A 106 -14.57 17.28 5.81
N ILE A 107 -14.19 16.13 6.37
CA ILE A 107 -12.76 15.74 6.53
C ILE A 107 -12.13 15.47 5.15
N PRO A 108 -11.07 16.17 4.74
CA PRO A 108 -10.41 15.89 3.47
C PRO A 108 -9.55 14.63 3.59
N TRP A 109 -9.89 13.58 2.84
CA TRP A 109 -9.06 12.37 2.73
C TRP A 109 -8.05 12.48 1.58
N GLY A 110 -8.33 13.33 0.60
CA GLY A 110 -7.51 13.59 -0.58
C GLY A 110 -8.30 14.49 -1.53
N ASP A 111 -7.72 14.78 -2.69
CA ASP A 111 -8.40 15.57 -3.71
C ASP A 111 -9.64 14.83 -4.25
N SER A 112 -10.67 15.61 -4.62
CA SER A 112 -11.88 15.04 -5.19
C SER A 112 -11.57 14.29 -6.48
N VAL A 113 -11.89 13.01 -6.50
CA VAL A 113 -11.78 12.16 -7.68
C VAL A 113 -13.03 12.29 -8.56
N PRO A 114 -12.90 12.13 -9.90
CA PRO A 114 -14.05 11.99 -10.77
C PRO A 114 -15.01 10.91 -10.28
N ALA A 115 -16.30 11.08 -10.54
CA ALA A 115 -17.33 10.14 -10.15
C ALA A 115 -17.31 8.90 -11.05
N ASP A 116 -16.27 8.07 -10.93
CA ASP A 116 -16.26 6.76 -11.54
C ASP A 116 -17.26 5.87 -10.79
N MET A 117 -18.15 5.24 -11.55
CA MET A 117 -19.04 4.25 -10.98
C MET A 117 -18.22 3.05 -10.50
N PRO A 118 -18.49 2.52 -9.30
CA PRO A 118 -17.80 1.33 -8.82
C PRO A 118 -18.05 0.17 -9.79
N GLU A 119 -16.98 -0.55 -10.16
CA GLU A 119 -17.07 -1.69 -11.07
C GLU A 119 -17.78 -2.90 -10.43
N LEU A 120 -17.69 -3.00 -9.11
CA LEU A 120 -18.21 -4.11 -8.30
C LEU A 120 -18.89 -3.56 -7.06
N THR A 121 -19.83 -4.33 -6.51
CA THR A 121 -20.31 -4.13 -5.13
C THR A 121 -19.27 -4.65 -4.13
N ALA A 122 -19.36 -4.21 -2.85
CA ALA A 122 -18.49 -4.73 -1.79
C ALA A 122 -18.59 -6.26 -1.67
N GLU A 123 -19.79 -6.81 -1.79
CA GLU A 123 -20.05 -8.26 -1.79
C GLU A 123 -19.27 -8.97 -2.91
N GLU A 124 -19.42 -8.51 -4.16
CA GLU A 124 -18.73 -9.08 -5.32
C GLU A 124 -17.21 -8.97 -5.19
N LEU A 125 -16.73 -7.83 -4.69
CA LEU A 125 -15.30 -7.59 -4.47
C LEU A 125 -14.75 -8.53 -3.39
N LEU A 126 -15.45 -8.73 -2.28
CA LEU A 126 -15.06 -9.64 -1.20
C LEU A 126 -14.97 -11.09 -1.71
N ILE A 127 -16.03 -11.58 -2.37
CA ILE A 127 -16.07 -12.94 -2.94
C ILE A 127 -14.91 -13.13 -3.92
N ARG A 128 -14.70 -12.17 -4.84
CA ARG A 128 -13.65 -12.25 -5.86
C ARG A 128 -12.25 -12.20 -5.23
N THR A 129 -12.04 -11.34 -4.25
CA THR A 129 -10.72 -11.12 -3.65
C THR A 129 -10.31 -12.31 -2.78
N ILE A 130 -11.17 -12.71 -1.83
CA ILE A 130 -10.93 -13.87 -0.96
C ILE A 130 -10.88 -15.16 -1.79
N GLY A 131 -11.75 -15.29 -2.79
CA GLY A 131 -11.81 -16.46 -3.67
C GLY A 131 -10.53 -16.67 -4.49
N ASN A 132 -9.90 -15.60 -4.97
CA ASN A 132 -8.67 -15.67 -5.78
C ASN A 132 -7.39 -15.71 -4.95
N GLU A 133 -7.44 -15.34 -3.66
CA GLU A 133 -6.26 -15.36 -2.81
C GLU A 133 -5.86 -16.82 -2.47
N LYS A 134 -4.54 -17.07 -2.52
CA LYS A 134 -3.97 -18.39 -2.26
C LYS A 134 -3.74 -18.63 -0.78
N LYS A 135 -3.52 -17.57 -0.02
CA LYS A 135 -3.34 -17.60 1.42
C LYS A 135 -4.63 -17.17 2.13
N PRO A 136 -4.81 -17.57 3.40
CA PRO A 136 -5.87 -17.03 4.23
C PRO A 136 -5.83 -15.51 4.31
N VAL A 137 -7.00 -14.88 4.39
CA VAL A 137 -7.18 -13.41 4.43
C VAL A 137 -7.62 -12.99 5.83
N THR A 138 -7.07 -11.88 6.32
CA THR A 138 -7.56 -11.20 7.53
C THR A 138 -8.54 -10.11 7.14
N LEU A 139 -9.71 -10.10 7.75
CA LEU A 139 -10.68 -9.01 7.60
C LEU A 139 -10.48 -8.03 8.75
N ILE A 140 -10.31 -6.74 8.43
CA ILE A 140 -10.23 -5.65 9.41
C ILE A 140 -11.48 -4.80 9.22
N CYS A 141 -12.45 -4.96 10.12
CA CYS A 141 -13.74 -4.30 10.05
C CYS A 141 -13.76 -3.13 11.04
N LEU A 142 -13.86 -1.93 10.48
CA LEU A 142 -13.93 -0.65 11.19
C LEU A 142 -15.36 -0.10 11.24
N GLY A 143 -16.24 -0.57 10.34
CA GLY A 143 -17.67 -0.24 10.31
C GLY A 143 -18.61 -1.41 10.63
N ALA A 144 -19.84 -1.31 10.12
CA ALA A 144 -20.86 -2.35 10.26
C ALA A 144 -20.54 -3.60 9.43
N LEU A 145 -20.88 -4.78 9.95
CA LEU A 145 -20.55 -6.08 9.32
C LEU A 145 -21.46 -6.47 8.14
N THR A 146 -22.25 -5.54 7.59
CA THR A 146 -23.18 -5.77 6.48
C THR A 146 -22.50 -6.40 5.27
N ASN A 147 -21.36 -5.84 4.83
CA ASN A 147 -20.64 -6.33 3.65
C ASN A 147 -20.13 -7.76 3.83
N ILE A 148 -19.60 -8.06 5.03
CA ILE A 148 -19.11 -9.40 5.37
C ILE A 148 -20.26 -10.40 5.45
N SER A 149 -21.37 -10.00 6.09
CA SER A 149 -22.59 -10.81 6.17
C SER A 149 -23.14 -11.13 4.78
N ASP A 150 -23.24 -10.15 3.90
CA ASP A 150 -23.74 -10.33 2.53
C ASP A 150 -22.83 -11.31 1.75
N ALA A 151 -21.50 -11.13 1.80
CA ALA A 151 -20.55 -12.03 1.15
C ALA A 151 -20.64 -13.48 1.68
N LEU A 152 -20.77 -13.68 3.00
CA LEU A 152 -20.95 -15.01 3.60
C LEU A 152 -22.32 -15.63 3.32
N THR A 153 -23.33 -14.80 3.04
CA THR A 153 -24.65 -15.28 2.61
C THR A 153 -24.56 -15.91 1.23
N THR A 154 -23.86 -15.23 0.33
CA THR A 154 -23.75 -15.63 -1.07
C THR A 154 -22.76 -16.77 -1.28
N ASP A 155 -21.60 -16.75 -0.59
CA ASP A 155 -20.69 -17.89 -0.57
C ASP A 155 -20.22 -18.24 0.87
N PRO A 156 -20.96 -19.11 1.57
CA PRO A 156 -20.61 -19.53 2.93
C PRO A 156 -19.25 -20.22 3.07
N ARG A 157 -18.64 -20.71 1.97
CA ARG A 157 -17.33 -21.37 1.99
C ARG A 157 -16.18 -20.36 2.17
N LEU A 158 -16.42 -19.07 1.95
CA LEU A 158 -15.42 -18.02 2.15
C LEU A 158 -14.82 -18.05 3.56
N LYS A 159 -15.59 -18.47 4.57
CA LYS A 159 -15.11 -18.61 5.94
C LYS A 159 -13.87 -19.51 6.09
N GLU A 160 -13.72 -20.52 5.22
CA GLU A 160 -12.56 -21.43 5.23
C GLU A 160 -11.27 -20.74 4.74
N LYS A 161 -11.41 -19.60 4.05
CA LYS A 161 -10.31 -18.77 3.55
C LYS A 161 -10.06 -17.53 4.42
N ILE A 162 -10.86 -17.30 5.46
CA ILE A 162 -10.67 -16.18 6.37
C ILE A 162 -9.86 -16.69 7.57
N GLU A 163 -8.65 -16.14 7.74
CA GLU A 163 -7.80 -16.48 8.89
C GLU A 163 -8.40 -15.95 10.19
N ARG A 164 -8.81 -14.67 10.13
CA ARG A 164 -9.34 -13.92 11.26
C ARG A 164 -10.19 -12.75 10.77
N LEU A 165 -11.18 -12.38 11.56
CA LEU A 165 -11.90 -11.12 11.45
C LEU A 165 -11.62 -10.27 12.70
N VAL A 166 -11.07 -9.08 12.54
CA VAL A 166 -10.86 -8.10 13.62
C VAL A 166 -11.95 -7.05 13.53
N TRP A 167 -12.67 -6.80 14.61
CA TRP A 167 -13.80 -5.87 14.61
C TRP A 167 -13.80 -4.98 15.85
N TYR A 168 -13.93 -3.68 15.64
CA TYR A 168 -14.03 -2.70 16.72
C TYR A 168 -15.49 -2.42 17.12
N ASN A 169 -15.75 -2.41 18.43
CA ASN A 169 -16.98 -1.93 19.05
C ASN A 169 -16.70 -1.28 20.41
N SER A 170 -17.61 -0.44 20.90
CA SER A 170 -17.48 0.20 22.22
C SER A 170 -17.47 -0.81 23.35
N GLY A 171 -18.33 -1.83 23.26
CA GLY A 171 -18.48 -2.89 24.26
C GLY A 171 -18.73 -4.25 23.63
N ALA A 172 -18.46 -5.29 24.40
CA ALA A 172 -18.44 -6.67 23.92
C ALA A 172 -19.36 -7.62 24.71
N SER A 173 -19.71 -7.27 25.96
CA SER A 173 -20.65 -8.02 26.79
C SER A 173 -21.31 -7.10 27.84
N PRO A 174 -22.50 -6.53 27.56
CA PRO A 174 -23.25 -6.65 26.30
C PRO A 174 -22.51 -5.99 25.12
N ILE A 175 -22.79 -6.46 23.90
CA ILE A 175 -22.26 -5.80 22.70
C ILE A 175 -22.94 -4.44 22.51
N SER A 176 -22.14 -3.40 22.24
CA SER A 176 -22.59 -2.02 22.13
C SER A 176 -21.67 -1.23 21.19
N GLY A 177 -22.20 -0.16 20.60
CA GLY A 177 -21.44 0.72 19.71
C GLY A 177 -22.08 0.84 18.33
N ILE A 178 -21.76 1.94 17.65
CA ILE A 178 -22.41 2.33 16.40
C ILE A 178 -22.24 1.28 15.29
N ASN A 179 -21.11 0.58 15.25
CA ASN A 179 -20.83 -0.47 14.27
C ASN A 179 -21.80 -1.65 14.41
N TYR A 180 -22.05 -2.11 15.64
CA TYR A 180 -23.07 -3.13 15.92
C TYR A 180 -24.49 -2.60 15.68
N GLU A 181 -24.80 -1.39 16.17
CA GLU A 181 -26.15 -0.80 16.12
C GLU A 181 -26.63 -0.47 14.70
N THR A 182 -25.71 -0.23 13.77
CA THR A 182 -26.02 0.07 12.37
C THR A 182 -26.63 -1.13 11.64
N ASP A 183 -26.13 -2.34 11.89
CA ASP A 183 -26.72 -3.58 11.34
C ASP A 183 -26.59 -4.77 12.34
N PRO A 184 -27.45 -4.83 13.37
CA PRO A 184 -27.38 -5.88 14.38
C PRO A 184 -27.69 -7.28 13.86
N GLU A 185 -28.40 -7.40 12.73
CA GLU A 185 -28.69 -8.69 12.11
C GLU A 185 -27.44 -9.25 11.41
N ALA A 186 -26.77 -8.43 10.60
CA ALA A 186 -25.50 -8.80 9.99
C ALA A 186 -24.44 -9.13 11.04
N ALA A 187 -24.33 -8.33 12.10
CA ALA A 187 -23.37 -8.56 13.17
C ALA A 187 -23.57 -9.93 13.85
N ARG A 188 -24.81 -10.25 14.25
CA ARG A 188 -25.13 -11.56 14.86
C ARG A 188 -24.81 -12.71 13.90
N LYS A 189 -25.17 -12.60 12.63
CA LYS A 189 -24.88 -13.61 11.62
C LYS A 189 -23.38 -13.87 11.44
N VAL A 190 -22.57 -12.81 11.43
CA VAL A 190 -21.11 -12.95 11.30
C VAL A 190 -20.50 -13.51 12.58
N MET A 191 -20.96 -13.09 13.76
CA MET A 191 -20.53 -13.66 15.05
C MET A 191 -20.86 -15.16 15.15
N ASP A 192 -22.01 -15.59 14.62
CA ASP A 192 -22.46 -16.99 14.62
C ASP A 192 -21.84 -17.82 13.48
N SER A 193 -21.04 -17.22 12.59
CA SER A 193 -20.47 -17.89 11.41
C SER A 193 -19.40 -18.94 11.73
N GLY A 194 -18.81 -18.85 12.93
CA GLY A 194 -17.67 -19.67 13.37
C GLY A 194 -16.31 -19.20 12.84
N ILE A 195 -16.23 -18.03 12.20
CA ILE A 195 -14.96 -17.39 11.85
C ILE A 195 -14.24 -16.99 13.14
N ASN A 196 -12.92 -17.22 13.20
CA ASN A 196 -12.09 -16.73 14.30
C ASN A 196 -12.15 -15.20 14.34
N MET A 197 -12.78 -14.64 15.36
CA MET A 197 -13.01 -13.22 15.52
C MET A 197 -12.21 -12.67 16.70
N LEU A 198 -11.61 -11.51 16.47
CA LEU A 198 -11.03 -10.65 17.48
C LEU A 198 -11.93 -9.43 17.65
N LEU A 199 -12.75 -9.43 18.68
CA LEU A 199 -13.58 -8.28 19.04
C LEU A 199 -12.73 -7.35 19.92
N VAL A 200 -12.47 -6.14 19.43
CA VAL A 200 -11.65 -5.12 20.09
C VAL A 200 -12.56 -4.03 20.67
N SER A 201 -12.32 -3.62 21.92
CA SER A 201 -13.12 -2.57 22.55
C SER A 201 -12.38 -1.80 23.64
N SER A 202 -12.86 -0.60 23.95
CA SER A 202 -12.50 0.14 25.18
C SER A 202 -13.36 -0.24 26.39
N ALA A 203 -14.14 -1.34 26.32
CA ALA A 203 -15.01 -1.85 27.39
C ALA A 203 -15.97 -0.79 27.96
N ASP A 204 -16.64 -0.03 27.07
CA ASP A 204 -17.53 1.09 27.37
C ASP A 204 -16.90 2.24 28.18
N GLN A 205 -15.57 2.26 28.29
CA GLN A 205 -14.81 3.38 28.87
C GLN A 205 -14.44 4.39 27.78
N ALA A 206 -14.21 5.64 28.20
CA ALA A 206 -13.62 6.63 27.32
C ALA A 206 -12.24 6.15 26.83
N SER A 207 -12.06 6.09 25.51
CA SER A 207 -10.79 5.69 24.93
C SER A 207 -9.72 6.80 25.02
N ALA A 208 -8.53 6.57 24.49
CA ALA A 208 -7.39 7.48 24.67
C ALA A 208 -7.64 8.76 23.85
N PRO A 209 -7.39 9.95 24.41
CA PRO A 209 -7.58 11.20 23.68
C PRO A 209 -6.59 11.30 22.51
N VAL A 210 -7.07 11.83 21.38
CA VAL A 210 -6.19 12.30 20.30
C VAL A 210 -5.89 13.76 20.58
N ASP A 211 -4.74 14.04 21.18
CA ASP A 211 -4.35 15.38 21.58
C ASP A 211 -3.30 16.01 20.64
N ARG A 212 -2.96 17.28 20.90
CA ARG A 212 -1.98 18.02 20.11
C ARG A 212 -0.56 17.47 20.28
N GLN A 213 -0.21 16.92 21.43
CA GLN A 213 1.13 16.39 21.66
C GLN A 213 1.34 15.15 20.79
N PHE A 214 0.41 14.20 20.85
CA PHE A 214 0.44 12.99 20.03
C PHE A 214 0.52 13.32 18.53
N LEU A 215 -0.31 14.24 18.03
CA LEU A 215 -0.27 14.64 16.62
C LEU A 215 1.01 15.38 16.24
N THR A 216 1.62 16.11 17.17
CA THR A 216 2.92 16.76 16.95
C THR A 216 4.03 15.72 16.83
N GLU A 217 4.05 14.72 17.71
CA GLU A 217 4.98 13.58 17.64
C GLU A 217 4.82 12.81 16.33
N LEU A 218 3.57 12.59 15.88
CA LEU A 218 3.28 11.96 14.60
C LEU A 218 3.83 12.80 13.42
N GLY A 219 3.67 14.12 13.47
CA GLY A 219 4.22 15.05 12.48
C GLY A 219 5.75 15.08 12.43
N TYR A 220 6.46 14.64 13.47
CA TYR A 220 7.92 14.50 13.43
C TYR A 220 8.41 13.27 12.66
N LEU A 221 7.52 12.33 12.32
CA LEU A 221 7.85 11.16 11.50
C LEU A 221 7.93 11.56 10.01
N GLN A 222 8.96 12.32 9.64
CA GLN A 222 9.15 12.88 8.29
C GLN A 222 9.28 11.81 7.19
N ASN A 223 9.70 10.59 7.56
CA ASN A 223 9.85 9.48 6.63
C ASN A 223 8.54 8.70 6.37
N SER A 224 7.44 9.04 7.06
CA SER A 224 6.14 8.39 6.90
C SER A 224 5.12 9.37 6.37
N ARG A 225 4.87 9.31 5.06
CA ARG A 225 3.84 10.14 4.41
C ARG A 225 2.44 9.90 4.98
N TYR A 226 2.18 8.70 5.47
CA TYR A 226 0.92 8.33 6.12
C TYR A 226 0.76 9.03 7.48
N ALA A 227 1.86 9.14 8.26
CA ALA A 227 1.88 9.92 9.49
C ALA A 227 1.67 11.42 9.22
N GLN A 228 2.36 11.96 8.21
CA GLN A 228 2.19 13.36 7.78
C GLN A 228 0.75 13.65 7.38
N LYS A 229 0.13 12.78 6.55
CA LYS A 229 -1.26 12.91 6.13
C LYS A 229 -2.20 13.06 7.32
N VAL A 230 -2.02 12.22 8.34
CA VAL A 230 -2.85 12.27 9.54
C VAL A 230 -2.60 13.55 10.33
N ALA A 231 -1.34 13.91 10.59
CA ALA A 231 -0.99 15.14 11.30
C ALA A 231 -1.57 16.38 10.62
N GLU A 232 -1.43 16.50 9.30
CA GLU A 232 -1.92 17.62 8.49
C GLU A 232 -3.45 17.71 8.48
N THR A 233 -4.13 16.58 8.24
CA THR A 233 -5.60 16.53 8.21
C THR A 233 -6.21 16.90 9.57
N HIS A 234 -5.55 16.49 10.67
CA HIS A 234 -5.99 16.80 12.03
C HIS A 234 -5.62 18.22 12.49
N ALA A 235 -4.74 18.91 11.76
CA ALA A 235 -4.35 20.30 12.03
C ALA A 235 -5.34 21.34 11.48
N ILE A 236 -6.36 20.93 10.72
CA ILE A 236 -7.36 21.82 10.10
C ILE A 236 -8.79 21.51 10.57
N PRO A 237 -9.74 22.47 10.48
CA PRO A 237 -11.15 22.20 10.77
C PRO A 237 -11.76 21.16 9.82
N PRO A 238 -12.74 20.35 10.28
CA PRO A 238 -13.34 20.40 11.62
C PRO A 238 -12.52 19.67 12.70
N LEU A 239 -11.54 18.84 12.34
CA LEU A 239 -10.82 17.98 13.30
C LEU A 239 -10.06 18.76 14.36
N ARG A 240 -9.40 19.87 13.98
CA ARG A 240 -8.70 20.75 14.94
C ARG A 240 -9.61 21.22 16.09
N GLU A 241 -10.89 21.48 15.80
CA GLU A 241 -11.86 21.94 16.79
C GLU A 241 -12.27 20.80 17.70
N LEU A 242 -12.54 19.62 17.13
CA LEU A 242 -12.84 18.41 17.91
C LEU A 242 -11.67 17.97 18.79
N ILE A 243 -10.42 18.20 18.39
CA ILE A 243 -9.25 17.95 19.24
C ILE A 243 -9.19 18.95 20.39
N ARG A 244 -9.42 20.24 20.11
CA ARG A 244 -9.45 21.28 21.15
C ARG A 244 -10.54 21.01 22.18
N ASP A 245 -11.69 20.53 21.72
CA ASP A 245 -12.87 20.27 22.55
C ASP A 245 -12.85 18.84 23.14
N GLU A 246 -11.73 18.13 23.00
CA GLU A 246 -11.52 16.77 23.52
C GLU A 246 -12.62 15.79 23.10
N HIS A 247 -13.05 15.81 21.84
CA HIS A 247 -14.05 14.89 21.29
C HIS A 247 -13.44 13.73 20.47
N LEU A 248 -12.21 13.86 19.96
CA LEU A 248 -11.55 12.77 19.23
C LEU A 248 -10.86 11.79 20.18
N ARG A 249 -11.00 10.51 19.87
CA ARG A 249 -10.36 9.40 20.60
C ARG A 249 -9.74 8.39 19.63
N ILE A 250 -8.87 7.56 20.18
CA ILE A 250 -8.28 6.39 19.52
C ILE A 250 -9.30 5.25 19.62
N TRP A 251 -9.85 4.82 18.50
CA TRP A 251 -10.91 3.81 18.44
C TRP A 251 -10.46 2.70 17.48
N ASP A 252 -10.68 2.88 16.18
CA ASP A 252 -10.32 1.92 15.16
C ASP A 252 -8.83 1.55 15.13
N GLU A 253 -7.95 2.46 15.55
CA GLU A 253 -6.51 2.18 15.61
C GLU A 253 -6.18 1.04 16.59
N LEU A 254 -7.07 0.80 17.57
CA LEU A 254 -6.96 -0.33 18.48
C LEU A 254 -7.05 -1.67 17.74
N THR A 255 -7.70 -1.74 16.58
CA THR A 255 -7.73 -2.98 15.76
C THR A 255 -6.32 -3.34 15.26
N VAL A 256 -5.56 -2.34 14.80
CA VAL A 256 -4.17 -2.52 14.37
C VAL A 256 -3.28 -2.86 15.56
N LEU A 257 -3.47 -2.17 16.69
CA LEU A 257 -2.73 -2.49 17.92
C LEU A 257 -3.07 -3.88 18.45
N ALA A 258 -4.29 -4.38 18.29
CA ALA A 258 -4.65 -5.73 18.72
C ALA A 258 -3.91 -6.81 17.90
N LEU A 259 -3.58 -6.51 16.63
CA LEU A 259 -2.77 -7.36 15.76
C LEU A 259 -1.27 -7.24 16.00
N ASN A 260 -0.76 -6.01 16.18
CA ASN A 260 0.68 -5.72 16.26
C ASN A 260 1.23 -5.65 17.69
N SER A 261 0.38 -5.34 18.66
CA SER A 261 0.72 -5.15 20.08
C SER A 261 -0.31 -5.81 21.01
N PRO A 262 -0.60 -7.12 20.86
CA PRO A 262 -1.62 -7.81 21.66
C PRO A 262 -1.36 -7.80 23.17
N GLN A 263 -0.12 -7.54 23.61
CA GLN A 263 0.26 -7.36 25.01
C GLN A 263 -0.38 -6.12 25.68
N LEU A 264 -0.88 -5.16 24.90
CA LEU A 264 -1.61 -4.01 25.44
C LEU A 264 -3.02 -4.36 25.92
N PHE A 265 -3.56 -5.51 25.54
CA PHE A 265 -4.96 -5.87 25.76
C PHE A 265 -5.10 -6.92 26.86
N ASN A 266 -6.17 -6.80 27.64
CA ASN A 266 -6.70 -7.89 28.43
C ASN A 266 -7.46 -8.81 27.47
N LYS A 267 -7.28 -10.12 27.62
CA LYS A 267 -7.83 -11.12 26.72
C LYS A 267 -8.84 -11.98 27.45
N ASP A 268 -10.05 -12.00 26.95
CA ASP A 268 -11.15 -12.85 27.40
C ASP A 268 -11.75 -13.60 26.20
N SER A 269 -12.66 -14.53 26.46
CA SER A 269 -13.38 -15.28 25.43
C SER A 269 -14.88 -15.08 25.60
N LEU A 270 -15.55 -14.63 24.54
CA LEU A 270 -17.01 -14.53 24.48
C LEU A 270 -17.64 -15.84 23.98
N SER A 271 -16.92 -16.53 23.09
CA SER A 271 -17.25 -17.86 22.59
C SER A 271 -15.98 -18.57 22.11
N PRO A 272 -16.03 -19.88 21.77
CA PRO A 272 -14.87 -20.59 21.23
C PRO A 272 -14.26 -19.96 19.96
N ALA A 273 -15.05 -19.21 19.20
CA ALA A 273 -14.61 -18.53 17.98
C ALA A 273 -14.34 -17.03 18.18
N ILE A 274 -14.71 -16.44 19.31
CA ILE A 274 -14.64 -14.99 19.54
C ILE A 274 -13.79 -14.69 20.77
N GLU A 275 -12.58 -14.19 20.51
CA GLU A 275 -11.71 -13.59 21.51
C GLU A 275 -12.09 -12.12 21.69
N TRP A 276 -12.16 -11.67 22.95
CA TRP A 276 -12.40 -10.28 23.31
C TRP A 276 -11.12 -9.65 23.83
N TYR A 277 -10.66 -8.61 23.13
CA TYR A 277 -9.54 -7.79 23.52
C TYR A 277 -10.05 -6.45 24.05
N SER A 278 -10.00 -6.30 25.37
CA SER A 278 -10.33 -5.05 26.04
C SER A 278 -9.06 -4.31 26.46
N ILE A 279 -9.10 -2.99 26.48
CA ILE A 279 -7.97 -2.17 26.92
C ILE A 279 -8.38 -1.23 28.06
N ASP A 280 -7.61 -1.27 29.16
CA ASP A 280 -7.71 -0.31 30.27
C ASP A 280 -7.01 0.99 29.87
N VAL A 281 -7.74 1.81 29.10
CA VAL A 281 -7.22 3.01 28.45
C VAL A 281 -6.63 4.02 29.44
N PRO A 282 -7.30 4.41 30.54
CA PRO A 282 -6.78 5.46 31.42
C PRO A 282 -5.37 5.20 31.94
N ARG A 283 -4.97 3.93 32.07
CA ARG A 283 -3.62 3.52 32.51
C ARG A 283 -2.63 3.29 31.37
N LYS A 284 -3.09 3.33 30.12
CA LYS A 284 -2.34 2.91 28.93
C LYS A 284 -2.26 3.97 27.82
N ILE A 285 -2.70 5.21 28.05
CA ILE A 285 -2.64 6.31 27.07
C ILE A 285 -1.25 6.39 26.39
N ARG A 286 -0.18 6.59 27.17
CA ARG A 286 1.16 6.73 26.58
C ARG A 286 1.67 5.47 25.89
N PRO A 287 1.52 4.25 26.46
CA PRO A 287 1.80 3.02 25.73
C PRO A 287 1.04 2.87 24.40
N ILE A 288 -0.24 3.26 24.34
CA ILE A 288 -1.05 3.24 23.11
C ILE A 288 -0.43 4.18 22.07
N GLU A 289 -0.18 5.44 22.43
CA GLU A 289 0.44 6.43 21.55
C GLU A 289 1.78 5.95 21.01
N GLN A 290 2.64 5.40 21.88
CA GLN A 290 3.96 4.90 21.49
C GLN A 290 3.88 3.75 20.49
N GLN A 291 2.93 2.81 20.66
CA GLN A 291 2.76 1.73 19.70
C GLN A 291 2.17 2.21 18.38
N ILE A 292 1.27 3.21 18.39
CA ILE A 292 0.78 3.82 17.14
C ILE A 292 1.92 4.53 16.40
N LEU A 293 2.73 5.33 17.10
CA LEU A 293 3.92 5.96 16.51
C LEU A 293 4.88 4.92 15.92
N ALA A 294 5.09 3.79 16.61
CA ALA A 294 5.92 2.70 16.11
C ALA A 294 5.35 2.06 14.84
N VAL A 295 4.03 1.88 14.74
CA VAL A 295 3.38 1.38 13.51
C VAL A 295 3.57 2.37 12.36
N TYR A 296 3.36 3.66 12.59
CA TYR A 296 3.57 4.69 11.56
C TYR A 296 5.03 4.84 11.12
N GLN A 297 5.96 4.63 12.04
CA GLN A 297 7.38 4.64 11.76
C GLN A 297 7.78 3.46 10.86
N GLY A 298 7.12 2.31 11.03
CA GLY A 298 7.40 1.08 10.30
C GLY A 298 8.76 0.45 10.67
N PRO A 299 9.06 -0.75 10.14
CA PRO A 299 10.33 -1.40 10.38
C PRO A 299 11.48 -0.64 9.71
N GLU A 300 12.63 -0.58 10.40
CA GLU A 300 13.85 -0.02 9.81
C GLU A 300 14.27 -0.90 8.62
N ASN A 301 14.40 -0.28 7.44
CA ASN A 301 15.00 -0.87 6.24
C ASN A 301 14.24 -2.08 5.62
N THR A 302 13.08 -1.78 5.04
CA THR A 302 12.19 -2.76 4.39
C THR A 302 12.78 -3.40 3.12
N GLU A 303 13.69 -2.71 2.43
CA GLU A 303 14.24 -3.18 1.15
C GLU A 303 15.70 -3.65 1.20
N GLY A 304 16.42 -3.39 2.29
CA GLY A 304 17.82 -3.77 2.43
C GLY A 304 17.97 -5.26 2.72
N LYS A 305 18.84 -5.93 1.95
CA LYS A 305 19.21 -7.33 2.18
C LYS A 305 20.61 -7.49 2.79
N VAL A 306 21.43 -6.45 2.63
CA VAL A 306 22.85 -6.43 3.05
C VAL A 306 23.10 -5.23 3.95
N PHE A 307 22.67 -4.05 3.51
CA PHE A 307 22.78 -2.84 4.30
C PHE A 307 21.69 -2.80 5.36
N TYR A 308 22.06 -2.39 6.58
CA TYR A 308 21.10 -1.99 7.60
C TYR A 308 20.49 -0.62 7.26
N HIS A 309 21.28 0.30 6.71
CA HIS A 309 20.81 1.55 6.10
C HIS A 309 21.55 1.82 4.79
N PHE A 310 20.86 2.34 3.79
CA PHE A 310 21.52 2.78 2.56
C PHE A 310 22.38 4.02 2.86
N PRO A 311 23.66 4.07 2.44
CA PRO A 311 24.55 5.17 2.80
C PRO A 311 24.08 6.49 2.19
N LEU A 312 23.91 7.53 3.01
CA LEU A 312 23.56 8.89 2.56
C LEU A 312 24.67 9.92 2.80
N ASP A 313 25.76 9.52 3.46
CA ASP A 313 26.92 10.38 3.66
C ASP A 313 27.55 10.72 2.30
N GLU A 314 27.63 12.01 1.99
CA GLU A 314 28.15 12.54 0.73
C GLU A 314 29.58 12.09 0.45
N GLY A 315 30.37 11.78 1.48
CA GLY A 315 31.76 11.31 1.34
C GLY A 315 31.91 9.98 0.59
N TYR A 316 30.82 9.21 0.42
CA TYR A 316 30.82 7.99 -0.37
C TYR A 316 30.52 8.21 -1.86
N TYR A 317 30.16 9.44 -2.27
CA TYR A 317 29.65 9.73 -3.60
C TYR A 317 30.60 10.61 -4.44
N ILE A 318 30.51 10.47 -5.77
CA ILE A 318 31.25 11.31 -6.71
C ILE A 318 30.78 12.76 -6.58
N ARG A 319 31.70 13.73 -6.75
CA ARG A 319 31.50 15.17 -6.47
C ARG A 319 30.24 15.80 -7.08
N ASP A 320 29.83 15.36 -8.26
CA ASP A 320 28.66 15.90 -8.95
C ASP A 320 27.33 15.30 -8.46
N ILE A 321 27.37 14.18 -7.74
CA ILE A 321 26.20 13.56 -7.10
C ILE A 321 25.96 14.12 -5.69
N MET A 322 27.01 14.49 -4.94
CA MET A 322 26.89 15.01 -3.58
C MET A 322 25.78 16.09 -3.43
N PRO A 323 25.69 17.13 -4.29
CA PRO A 323 24.72 18.21 -4.14
C PRO A 323 23.26 17.82 -4.42
N ILE A 324 23.02 16.59 -4.89
CA ILE A 324 21.68 16.12 -5.26
C ILE A 324 21.11 15.14 -4.24
N ILE A 325 21.92 14.52 -3.38
CA ILE A 325 21.50 13.44 -2.46
C ILE A 325 20.32 13.87 -1.58
N GLY A 326 20.51 14.91 -0.77
CA GLY A 326 19.47 15.39 0.15
C GLY A 326 18.19 15.81 -0.58
N ARG A 327 18.32 16.49 -1.73
CA ARG A 327 17.18 16.94 -2.54
C ARG A 327 16.42 15.77 -3.16
N ALA A 328 17.12 14.78 -3.70
CA ALA A 328 16.51 13.61 -4.30
C ALA A 328 15.78 12.75 -3.26
N VAL A 329 16.41 12.51 -2.10
CA VAL A 329 15.79 11.75 -0.99
C VAL A 329 14.58 12.49 -0.44
N GLN A 330 14.68 13.80 -0.21
CA GLN A 330 13.57 14.61 0.29
C GLN A 330 12.38 14.62 -0.68
N ARG A 331 12.63 14.77 -1.98
CA ARG A 331 11.58 14.90 -2.98
C ARG A 331 10.95 13.57 -3.37
N TYR A 332 11.79 12.55 -3.58
CA TYR A 332 11.37 11.29 -4.20
C TYR A 332 11.45 10.09 -3.27
N GLY A 333 12.00 10.25 -2.07
CA GLY A 333 12.14 9.19 -1.08
C GLY A 333 13.41 8.37 -1.23
N LEU A 334 13.76 7.66 -0.15
CA LEU A 334 14.97 6.82 -0.09
C LEU A 334 14.94 5.67 -1.09
N SER A 335 13.76 5.09 -1.35
CA SER A 335 13.60 3.95 -2.28
C SER A 335 14.03 4.32 -3.70
N GLU A 336 13.56 5.46 -4.22
CA GLU A 336 13.97 5.93 -5.56
C GLU A 336 15.46 6.26 -5.60
N PHE A 337 15.98 6.97 -4.58
CA PHE A 337 17.39 7.34 -4.53
C PHE A 337 18.29 6.09 -4.53
N ARG A 338 17.98 5.12 -3.66
CA ARG A 338 18.68 3.83 -3.59
C ARG A 338 18.63 3.09 -4.92
N ALA A 339 17.45 2.94 -5.51
CA ALA A 339 17.29 2.23 -6.78
C ALA A 339 18.06 2.92 -7.91
N ALA A 340 18.09 4.24 -7.96
CA ALA A 340 18.85 5.00 -8.94
C ALA A 340 20.37 4.83 -8.76
N VAL A 341 20.89 4.90 -7.53
CA VAL A 341 22.32 4.64 -7.29
C VAL A 341 22.68 3.23 -7.74
N LEU A 342 21.97 2.21 -7.25
CA LEU A 342 22.24 0.81 -7.59
C LEU A 342 22.12 0.52 -9.09
N THR A 343 21.13 1.13 -9.77
CA THR A 343 20.97 1.01 -11.22
C THR A 343 22.18 1.55 -11.95
N ASN A 344 22.66 2.73 -11.60
CA ASN A 344 23.73 3.37 -12.35
C ASN A 344 25.11 2.76 -12.04
N GLU A 345 25.31 2.20 -10.84
CA GLU A 345 26.47 1.34 -10.53
C GLU A 345 26.44 0.04 -11.34
N LEU A 346 25.27 -0.62 -11.45
CA LEU A 346 25.09 -1.81 -12.29
C LEU A 346 25.28 -1.49 -13.79
N HIS A 347 24.75 -0.35 -14.24
CA HIS A 347 24.77 0.09 -15.64
C HIS A 347 26.15 0.57 -16.10
N GLY A 348 27.02 0.96 -15.15
CA GLY A 348 28.38 1.42 -15.40
C GLY A 348 28.50 2.91 -15.75
N HIS A 349 27.40 3.65 -15.84
CA HIS A 349 27.36 5.11 -15.95
C HIS A 349 25.98 5.67 -15.56
N LEU A 350 25.88 6.99 -15.42
CA LEU A 350 24.61 7.66 -15.12
C LEU A 350 23.77 7.81 -16.40
N GLY A 351 22.82 6.90 -16.60
CA GLY A 351 22.01 6.80 -17.83
C GLY A 351 20.63 7.45 -17.71
N ILE A 352 20.24 8.26 -18.69
CA ILE A 352 18.92 8.92 -18.71
C ILE A 352 17.78 7.90 -18.69
N PHE A 353 17.75 6.96 -19.65
CA PHE A 353 16.69 5.95 -19.70
C PHE A 353 16.75 4.97 -18.53
N ALA A 354 17.94 4.69 -17.99
CA ALA A 354 18.08 3.88 -16.78
C ALA A 354 17.39 4.55 -15.58
N THR A 355 17.61 5.85 -15.36
CA THR A 355 16.91 6.63 -14.33
C THR A 355 15.40 6.72 -14.58
N VAL A 356 14.97 6.85 -15.84
CA VAL A 356 13.53 6.77 -16.19
C VAL A 356 12.96 5.41 -15.83
N GLY A 357 13.68 4.32 -16.09
CA GLY A 357 13.28 2.97 -15.70
C GLY A 357 13.11 2.81 -14.20
N VAL A 358 13.99 3.44 -13.40
CA VAL A 358 13.85 3.49 -11.93
C VAL A 358 12.55 4.18 -11.53
N LYS A 359 12.33 5.40 -12.02
CA LYS A 359 11.11 6.17 -11.74
C LYS A 359 9.84 5.40 -12.14
N MET A 360 9.88 4.71 -13.27
CA MET A 360 8.77 3.90 -13.78
C MET A 360 8.46 2.72 -12.85
N GLY A 361 9.48 1.97 -12.41
CA GLY A 361 9.27 0.84 -11.52
C GLY A 361 8.84 1.26 -10.11
N ILE A 362 9.37 2.35 -9.55
CA ILE A 362 8.89 2.91 -8.28
C ILE A 362 7.43 3.35 -8.41
N ARG A 363 7.06 4.04 -9.50
CA ARG A 363 5.69 4.47 -9.74
C ARG A 363 4.72 3.29 -9.83
N ALA A 364 5.13 2.19 -10.45
CA ALA A 364 4.33 0.96 -10.53
C ALA A 364 4.15 0.29 -9.16
N ARG A 365 5.19 0.31 -8.31
CA ARG A 365 5.11 -0.19 -6.93
C ARG A 365 4.16 0.63 -6.08
N GLU A 366 4.23 1.96 -6.19
CA GLU A 366 3.26 2.85 -5.56
C GLU A 366 1.84 2.55 -6.04
N TYR A 367 1.62 2.35 -7.34
CA TYR A 367 0.29 2.04 -7.89
C TYR A 367 -0.38 0.85 -7.21
N PHE A 368 0.36 -0.22 -6.95
CA PHE A 368 -0.16 -1.43 -6.30
C PHE A 368 -0.02 -1.45 -4.78
N ASP A 369 0.75 -0.52 -4.20
CA ASP A 369 1.17 -0.52 -2.80
C ASP A 369 1.93 -1.79 -2.39
N ILE A 370 3.00 -2.11 -3.11
CA ILE A 370 3.77 -3.35 -2.91
C ILE A 370 5.28 -3.13 -2.82
N GLY A 371 5.96 -4.16 -2.29
CA GLY A 371 7.41 -4.21 -2.16
C GLY A 371 8.14 -4.47 -3.47
N VAL A 372 9.41 -4.80 -3.34
CA VAL A 372 10.22 -5.34 -4.45
C VAL A 372 9.89 -6.82 -4.66
N ASP A 373 10.06 -7.31 -5.89
CA ASP A 373 9.88 -8.72 -6.30
C ASP A 373 8.42 -9.22 -6.36
N ASP A 374 7.43 -8.37 -6.12
CA ASP A 374 6.02 -8.79 -6.07
C ASP A 374 5.33 -8.80 -7.46
N MET A 375 5.86 -8.08 -8.44
CA MET A 375 5.23 -7.91 -9.76
C MET A 375 6.02 -8.52 -10.92
N HIS A 376 5.30 -8.91 -11.97
CA HIS A 376 5.90 -9.23 -13.26
C HIS A 376 5.95 -7.99 -14.17
N VAL A 377 7.07 -7.78 -14.84
CA VAL A 377 7.34 -6.63 -15.69
C VAL A 377 7.51 -7.08 -17.15
N THR A 378 6.73 -6.52 -18.06
CA THR A 378 6.92 -6.69 -19.51
C THR A 378 7.31 -5.35 -20.12
N THR A 379 8.58 -5.22 -20.53
CA THR A 379 9.14 -3.98 -21.09
C THR A 379 9.11 -3.98 -22.62
N TYR A 380 8.82 -2.82 -23.20
CA TYR A 380 8.79 -2.57 -24.65
C TYR A 380 9.98 -1.72 -25.14
N ALA A 381 11.00 -1.56 -24.29
CA ALA A 381 12.21 -0.80 -24.60
C ALA A 381 13.18 -1.51 -25.54
N GLY A 382 12.95 -2.80 -25.84
CA GLY A 382 13.83 -3.63 -26.68
C GLY A 382 15.19 -3.90 -26.02
N ASN A 383 16.17 -4.30 -26.83
CA ASN A 383 17.51 -4.70 -26.39
C ASN A 383 18.64 -3.86 -27.04
N ARG A 384 18.30 -2.73 -27.66
CA ARG A 384 19.27 -1.82 -28.29
C ARG A 384 19.24 -0.45 -27.63
N PRO A 385 20.41 0.10 -27.24
CA PRO A 385 20.50 1.46 -26.72
C PRO A 385 19.97 2.51 -27.70
N PRO A 386 19.52 3.67 -27.19
CA PRO A 386 19.56 4.08 -25.79
C PRO A 386 18.33 3.68 -24.97
N VAL A 387 17.21 3.31 -25.61
CA VAL A 387 15.94 3.05 -24.90
C VAL A 387 16.03 1.81 -24.02
N SER A 388 16.77 0.77 -24.46
CA SER A 388 16.91 -0.48 -23.70
C SER A 388 17.56 -0.32 -22.32
N CYS A 389 18.28 0.79 -22.06
CA CYS A 389 18.82 1.09 -20.73
C CYS A 389 17.71 1.23 -19.66
N LEU A 390 16.47 1.51 -20.09
CA LEU A 390 15.28 1.49 -19.24
C LEU A 390 15.09 0.15 -18.52
N ASN A 391 15.49 -0.96 -19.15
CA ASN A 391 15.37 -2.29 -18.55
C ASN A 391 16.20 -2.43 -17.27
N ASP A 392 17.37 -1.79 -17.18
CA ASP A 392 18.22 -1.88 -15.99
C ASP A 392 17.58 -1.18 -14.80
N GLY A 393 17.01 0.01 -15.04
CA GLY A 393 16.24 0.73 -14.02
C GLY A 393 15.00 -0.02 -13.57
N LEU A 394 14.27 -0.64 -14.49
CA LEU A 394 13.12 -1.49 -14.17
C LEU A 394 13.53 -2.68 -13.29
N GLN A 395 14.60 -3.40 -13.65
CA GLN A 395 15.09 -4.55 -12.89
C GLN A 395 15.39 -4.18 -11.44
N VAL A 396 16.11 -3.08 -11.21
CA VAL A 396 16.52 -2.68 -9.86
C VAL A 396 15.36 -2.11 -9.04
N SER A 397 14.53 -1.25 -9.64
CA SER A 397 13.44 -0.59 -8.90
C SER A 397 12.28 -1.53 -8.55
N THR A 398 12.03 -2.54 -9.38
CA THR A 398 10.96 -3.54 -9.16
C THR A 398 11.45 -4.82 -8.52
N GLY A 399 12.76 -5.10 -8.53
CA GLY A 399 13.30 -6.43 -8.21
C GLY A 399 13.04 -7.48 -9.31
N GLY A 400 12.38 -7.08 -10.41
CA GLY A 400 12.05 -7.92 -11.54
C GLY A 400 13.30 -8.35 -12.31
N THR A 401 14.05 -9.33 -11.80
CA THR A 401 15.30 -9.80 -12.42
C THR A 401 15.04 -10.97 -13.38
N LEU A 402 15.95 -11.14 -14.35
CA LEU A 402 15.93 -12.30 -15.26
C LEU A 402 16.05 -13.64 -14.50
N GLY A 403 16.84 -13.67 -13.42
CA GLY A 403 17.05 -14.88 -12.61
C GLY A 403 15.78 -15.36 -11.89
N HIS A 404 14.91 -14.44 -11.49
CA HIS A 404 13.61 -14.76 -10.91
C HIS A 404 12.50 -14.93 -11.96
N GLY A 405 12.78 -14.65 -13.24
CA GLY A 405 11.80 -14.69 -14.33
C GLY A 405 10.70 -13.64 -14.20
N LEU A 406 10.97 -12.55 -13.48
CA LEU A 406 10.00 -11.49 -13.18
C LEU A 406 10.04 -10.33 -14.17
N ILE A 407 10.99 -10.31 -15.10
CA ILE A 407 11.03 -9.36 -16.21
C ILE A 407 11.13 -10.07 -17.56
N THR A 408 10.37 -9.56 -18.53
CA THR A 408 10.34 -10.03 -19.91
C THR A 408 10.51 -8.83 -20.85
N VAL A 409 11.45 -8.92 -21.80
CA VAL A 409 11.54 -7.96 -22.91
C VAL A 409 10.61 -8.45 -24.01
N ALA A 410 9.59 -7.65 -24.34
CA ALA A 410 8.64 -8.00 -25.38
C ALA A 410 9.31 -8.07 -26.76
N GLU A 411 8.84 -8.99 -27.62
CA GLU A 411 9.22 -8.98 -29.03
C GLU A 411 8.58 -7.78 -29.72
N VAL A 412 9.38 -6.74 -29.95
CA VAL A 412 8.99 -5.55 -30.70
C VAL A 412 9.77 -5.47 -32.01
N LYS A 413 9.11 -5.06 -33.10
CA LYS A 413 9.78 -4.85 -34.39
C LYS A 413 10.85 -3.76 -34.24
N ALA A 414 11.92 -3.88 -35.01
CA ALA A 414 12.95 -2.83 -35.07
C ALA A 414 12.30 -1.50 -35.52
N GLY A 415 12.35 -0.48 -34.65
CA GLY A 415 11.70 0.82 -34.86
C GLY A 415 10.51 1.10 -33.94
N ASP A 416 9.90 0.07 -33.34
CA ASP A 416 8.72 0.19 -32.46
C ASP A 416 9.07 0.19 -30.95
N THR A 417 10.37 0.23 -30.63
CA THR A 417 10.85 0.31 -29.25
C THR A 417 10.45 1.64 -28.62
N ARG A 418 9.93 1.59 -27.40
CA ARG A 418 9.44 2.76 -26.68
C ARG A 418 9.67 2.64 -25.17
N PRO A 419 9.85 3.76 -24.46
CA PRO A 419 9.97 3.79 -23.00
C PRO A 419 8.62 3.47 -22.34
N GLU A 420 8.25 2.20 -22.35
CA GLU A 420 7.00 1.68 -21.82
C GLU A 420 7.21 0.32 -21.15
N ALA A 421 6.50 0.08 -20.05
CA ALA A 421 6.38 -1.23 -19.47
C ALA A 421 4.97 -1.49 -18.94
N THR A 422 4.54 -2.72 -19.12
CA THR A 422 3.39 -3.30 -18.44
C THR A 422 3.85 -3.93 -17.13
N PHE A 423 3.13 -3.66 -16.05
CA PHE A 423 3.31 -4.26 -14.74
C PHE A 423 2.09 -5.11 -14.42
N THR A 424 2.30 -6.35 -13.98
CA THR A 424 1.22 -7.26 -13.60
C THR A 424 1.46 -7.73 -12.18
N PHE A 425 0.46 -7.48 -11.34
CA PHE A 425 0.43 -7.93 -9.95
C PHE A 425 -0.88 -8.67 -9.70
N LYS A 426 -0.78 -9.93 -9.27
CA LYS A 426 -1.93 -10.84 -9.13
C LYS A 426 -2.74 -10.91 -10.44
N ASN A 427 -4.01 -10.50 -10.40
CA ASN A 427 -4.91 -10.48 -11.55
C ASN A 427 -5.08 -9.07 -12.16
N LYS A 428 -4.23 -8.11 -11.77
CA LYS A 428 -4.29 -6.71 -12.23
C LYS A 428 -3.09 -6.38 -13.09
N LYS A 429 -3.31 -5.44 -14.00
CA LYS A 429 -2.29 -4.95 -14.93
C LYS A 429 -2.40 -3.44 -15.06
N VAL A 430 -1.26 -2.77 -15.13
CA VAL A 430 -1.15 -1.35 -15.46
C VAL A 430 -0.01 -1.16 -16.45
N THR A 431 -0.16 -0.27 -17.42
CA THR A 431 0.94 0.08 -18.33
C THR A 431 1.38 1.51 -18.07
N LEU A 432 2.67 1.71 -17.85
CA LEU A 432 3.26 3.04 -17.76
C LEU A 432 4.06 3.32 -19.02
N ARG A 433 3.81 4.47 -19.63
CA ARG A 433 4.53 4.97 -20.81
C ARG A 433 5.11 6.34 -20.50
N LEU A 434 6.39 6.57 -20.79
CA LEU A 434 6.95 7.92 -20.73
C LEU A 434 6.23 8.82 -21.73
N LYS A 435 5.73 9.96 -21.26
CA LYS A 435 4.97 10.89 -22.09
C LYS A 435 5.79 11.36 -23.30
N PRO A 436 5.17 11.50 -24.49
CA PRO A 436 5.89 11.80 -25.73
C PRO A 436 6.76 13.06 -25.69
N GLU A 437 6.36 14.10 -24.96
CA GLU A 437 7.12 15.33 -24.81
C GLU A 437 8.43 15.14 -24.04
N TYR A 438 8.46 14.25 -23.05
CA TYR A 438 9.68 13.90 -22.31
C TYR A 438 10.60 13.04 -23.17
N GLU A 439 10.06 12.06 -23.89
CA GLU A 439 10.85 11.25 -24.82
C GLU A 439 11.49 12.11 -25.92
N ARG A 440 10.72 13.02 -26.52
CA ARG A 440 11.20 13.96 -27.53
C ARG A 440 12.31 14.84 -26.99
N ARG A 441 12.15 15.37 -25.77
CA ARG A 441 13.19 16.19 -25.10
C ARG A 441 14.52 15.45 -24.97
N VAL A 442 14.49 14.18 -24.52
CA VAL A 442 15.71 13.35 -24.42
C VAL A 442 16.37 13.18 -25.78
N ARG A 443 15.58 12.88 -26.83
CA ARG A 443 16.12 12.69 -28.19
C ARG A 443 16.74 13.97 -28.75
N GLU A 444 16.11 15.12 -28.52
CA GLU A 444 16.61 16.44 -28.92
C GLU A 444 17.92 16.80 -28.19
N ASP A 445 17.97 16.59 -26.87
CA ASP A 445 19.15 16.87 -26.06
C ASP A 445 20.33 15.93 -26.41
N LEU A 446 20.09 14.63 -26.59
CA LEU A 446 21.13 13.69 -27.04
C LEU A 446 21.68 14.05 -28.43
N LYS A 447 20.80 14.44 -29.37
CA LYS A 447 21.21 14.88 -30.70
C LYS A 447 22.08 16.13 -30.62
N LYS A 448 21.70 17.12 -29.80
CA LYS A 448 22.47 18.34 -29.58
C LYS A 448 23.86 18.06 -29.02
N GLY A 449 23.99 17.12 -28.08
CA GLY A 449 25.27 16.67 -27.54
C GLY A 449 26.21 16.16 -28.63
N VAL A 450 25.71 15.26 -29.47
CA VAL A 450 26.47 14.70 -30.61
C VAL A 450 26.86 15.79 -31.62
N GLU A 451 25.94 16.70 -31.96
CA GLU A 451 26.22 17.80 -32.90
C GLU A 451 27.24 18.80 -32.35
N THR A 452 27.28 19.02 -31.05
CA THR A 452 28.14 20.04 -30.41
C THR A 452 29.52 19.49 -30.08
N TYR A 453 29.59 18.26 -29.55
CA TYR A 453 30.81 17.69 -28.96
C TYR A 453 31.34 16.48 -29.72
N GLY A 454 30.62 15.98 -30.72
CA GLY A 454 30.95 14.73 -31.42
C GLY A 454 30.46 13.48 -30.69
N ALA A 455 30.13 12.43 -31.45
CA ALA A 455 29.81 11.13 -30.87
C ALA A 455 31.04 10.54 -30.15
N ASP A 456 30.80 9.81 -29.07
CA ASP A 456 31.82 9.07 -28.29
C ASP A 456 32.98 9.91 -27.72
N THR A 457 32.83 11.23 -27.62
CA THR A 457 33.82 12.11 -26.96
C THR A 457 33.55 12.25 -25.47
N GLU A 458 34.61 12.44 -24.68
CA GLU A 458 34.50 12.71 -23.24
C GLU A 458 33.60 13.92 -22.94
N ALA A 459 33.68 14.97 -23.77
CA ALA A 459 32.82 16.14 -23.63
C ALA A 459 31.32 15.81 -23.83
N ASN A 460 30.98 14.93 -24.78
CA ASN A 460 29.61 14.46 -24.96
C ASN A 460 29.16 13.59 -23.78
N TRP A 461 30.03 12.72 -23.25
CA TRP A 461 29.72 11.92 -22.06
C TRP A 461 29.44 12.77 -20.82
N GLN A 462 30.25 13.80 -20.56
CA GLN A 462 30.02 14.75 -19.46
C GLN A 462 28.72 15.55 -19.66
N TYR A 463 28.40 15.93 -20.90
CA TYR A 463 27.14 16.59 -21.23
C TYR A 463 25.92 15.69 -20.94
N VAL A 464 25.94 14.43 -21.38
CA VAL A 464 24.87 13.46 -21.12
C VAL A 464 24.74 13.15 -19.63
N ARG A 465 25.87 13.04 -18.91
CA ARG A 465 25.87 12.86 -17.44
C ARG A 465 25.20 14.03 -16.73
N ALA A 466 25.51 15.27 -17.11
CA ALA A 466 24.87 16.45 -16.54
C ALA A 466 23.36 16.46 -16.77
N LEU A 467 22.91 16.08 -17.98
CA LEU A 467 21.48 15.91 -18.27
C LEU A 467 20.82 14.83 -17.41
N ALA A 468 21.49 13.69 -17.21
CA ALA A 468 20.95 12.61 -16.39
C ALA A 468 20.79 13.03 -14.92
N ILE A 469 21.76 13.77 -14.35
CA ILE A 469 21.63 14.38 -13.01
C ILE A 469 20.45 15.34 -12.96
N GLN A 470 20.33 16.21 -13.97
CA GLN A 470 19.24 17.18 -14.05
C GLN A 470 17.88 16.48 -14.11
N TYR A 471 17.70 15.52 -15.02
CA TYR A 471 16.42 14.82 -15.18
C TYR A 471 16.07 13.96 -13.95
N TRP A 472 17.06 13.40 -13.25
CA TRP A 472 16.81 12.71 -11.97
C TRP A 472 16.12 13.66 -10.98
N LEU A 473 16.62 14.89 -10.85
CA LEU A 473 16.05 15.89 -9.94
C LEU A 473 14.75 16.51 -10.43
N ASP A 474 14.67 16.86 -11.71
CA ASP A 474 13.60 17.70 -12.25
C ASP A 474 12.34 16.89 -12.60
N TRP A 475 12.49 15.61 -12.97
CA TRP A 475 11.37 14.82 -13.47
C TRP A 475 10.68 14.06 -12.35
N ASP A 476 9.42 14.41 -12.13
CA ASP A 476 8.59 13.77 -11.14
C ASP A 476 7.94 12.49 -11.70
N ARG A 477 8.13 11.35 -11.02
CA ARG A 477 7.57 10.06 -11.44
C ARG A 477 6.04 10.07 -11.46
N HIS A 478 5.38 11.00 -10.76
CA HIS A 478 3.93 11.15 -10.76
C HIS A 478 3.42 11.97 -11.97
N GLU A 479 4.30 12.65 -12.70
CA GLU A 479 3.94 13.54 -13.80
C GLU A 479 4.38 13.02 -15.18
N ILE A 480 5.53 12.34 -15.27
CA ILE A 480 6.17 12.02 -16.55
C ILE A 480 5.58 10.81 -17.29
N PHE A 481 4.70 10.03 -16.65
CA PHE A 481 4.14 8.82 -17.22
C PHE A 481 2.64 8.96 -17.51
N ASP A 482 2.22 8.43 -18.66
CA ASP A 482 0.82 8.07 -18.88
C ASP A 482 0.55 6.72 -18.20
N ILE A 483 -0.58 6.62 -17.51
CA ILE A 483 -1.08 5.39 -16.89
C ILE A 483 -2.20 4.86 -17.80
N LEU A 484 -1.94 3.72 -18.44
CA LEU A 484 -2.79 3.12 -19.49
C LEU A 484 -3.39 1.77 -19.07
#